data_AF-A0A3D4XKG9-F1
#
_entry.id   AF-A0A3D4XKG9-F1
#
_cell.length_a   1.000
_cell.length_b   1.000
_cell.length_c   1.000
_cell.angle_alpha   90.00
_cell.angle_beta   90.00
_cell.angle_gamma   90.00
#
_symmetry.space_group_name_H-M   'P 1'
#
loop_
_entity.id
_entity.type
_entity.pdbx_description
1 polymer ?
#
loop_
_entity_poly.entity_id
_entity_poly.type
_entity_poly.pdbx_seq_one_letter_code
_entity_poly.pdbx_strand_id
1 'polypeptide(L)' 'MKQKKLTITEADFLLANRRASRLEEFQEHGHPVRLRRMIHKSKKAYDRNQSKRAAIKRDDSSFFVAIISV' A
#
# COMPACT_ATOMS: atom_id res chain seq x y z
N MET A 1 16.12 -28.79 -42.47
CA MET A 1 16.57 -27.98 -41.32
C MET A 1 16.64 -28.90 -40.10
N LYS A 2 17.78 -28.94 -39.39
CA LYS A 2 17.95 -29.86 -38.24
C LYS A 2 17.15 -29.33 -37.04
N GLN A 3 16.14 -30.07 -36.59
CA GLN A 3 15.36 -29.71 -35.42
C GLN A 3 16.27 -29.74 -34.18
N LYS A 4 16.42 -28.60 -33.51
CA LYS A 4 17.16 -28.53 -32.25
C LYS A 4 16.26 -29.12 -31.16
N LYS A 5 16.70 -30.17 -30.48
CA LYS A 5 16.04 -30.63 -29.26
C LYS A 5 16.23 -29.53 -28.21
N LEU A 6 15.15 -28.84 -27.87
CA LEU A 6 15.14 -27.91 -26.76
C LEU A 6 15.04 -28.72 -25.46
N THR A 7 16.07 -28.65 -24.64
CA THR A 7 16.07 -29.26 -23.31
C THR A 7 15.42 -28.27 -22.35
N ILE A 8 14.39 -28.71 -21.63
CA ILE A 8 13.76 -27.89 -20.59
C ILE A 8 14.74 -27.84 -19.42
N THR A 9 15.17 -26.64 -19.05
CA THR A 9 16.03 -26.43 -17.88
C THR A 9 15.18 -26.21 -16.63
N GLU A 10 15.79 -26.35 -15.46
CA GLU A 10 15.14 -26.03 -14.18
C GLU A 10 14.68 -24.56 -14.13
N ALA A 11 15.48 -23.65 -14.70
CA ALA A 11 15.14 -22.23 -14.80
C ALA A 11 13.87 -22.00 -15.65
N ASP A 12 13.70 -22.76 -16.73
CA ASP A 12 12.49 -22.70 -17.57
C ASP A 12 11.25 -23.15 -16.80
N PHE A 13 11.37 -24.23 -16.01
CA PHE A 13 10.30 -24.71 -15.15
C PHE A 13 9.89 -23.65 -14.10
N LEU A 14 10.86 -23.05 -13.42
CA LEU A 14 10.60 -21.98 -12.45
C LEU A 14 9.95 -20.76 -13.10
N LEU A 15 10.37 -20.39 -14.32
CA LEU A 15 9.78 -19.29 -15.07
C LEU A 15 8.34 -19.59 -15.49
N ALA A 16 8.06 -20.81 -15.93
CA ALA A 16 6.71 -21.26 -16.27
C ALA A 16 5.78 -21.17 -15.05
N ASN A 17 6.21 -21.66 -13.90
CA ASN A 17 5.42 -21.60 -12.67
C ASN A 17 5.14 -20.15 -12.23
N ARG A 18 6.15 -19.26 -12.30
CA ARG A 18 5.95 -17.82 -12.00
C ARG A 18 4.92 -17.17 -12.93
N ARG A 19 4.89 -17.55 -14.21
CA ARG A 19 3.91 -17.07 -15.17
C ARG A 19 2.52 -17.64 -14.89
N ALA A 20 2.43 -18.93 -14.58
CA ALA A 20 1.18 -19.60 -14.24
C ALA A 20 0.53 -18.94 -13.02
N SER A 21 1.26 -18.77 -11.91
CA SER A 21 0.72 -18.12 -10.71
C SER A 21 0.25 -16.68 -10.97
N ARG A 22 0.93 -15.93 -11.84
CA ARG A 22 0.48 -14.58 -12.22
C ARG A 22 -0.78 -14.59 -13.07
N LEU A 23 -0.96 -15.59 -13.92
CA LEU A 23 -2.19 -15.72 -14.74
C LEU A 23 -3.37 -16.14 -13.87
N GLU A 24 -3.16 -17.06 -12.93
CA GLU A 24 -4.16 -17.43 -11.91
C GLU A 24 -4.60 -16.20 -11.11
N GLU A 25 -3.64 -15.42 -10.61
CA GLU A 25 -3.92 -14.15 -9.90
C GLU A 25 -4.72 -13.16 -10.76
N PHE A 26 -4.41 -13.06 -12.06
CA PHE A 26 -5.13 -12.18 -12.98
C PHE A 26 -6.54 -12.71 -13.30
N GLN A 27 -6.73 -14.02 -13.39
CA GLN A 27 -8.06 -14.62 -13.58
C GLN A 27 -8.96 -14.39 -12.37
N GLU A 28 -8.42 -14.54 -11.16
CA GLU A 28 -9.18 -14.35 -9.92
C GLU A 28 -9.49 -12.88 -9.61
N HIS A 29 -8.52 -11.99 -9.84
CA HIS A 29 -8.59 -10.60 -9.35
C HIS A 29 -8.60 -9.53 -10.44
N GLY A 30 -8.27 -9.86 -11.70
CA GLY A 30 -8.17 -8.91 -12.81
C GLY A 30 -6.99 -7.92 -12.71
N HIS A 31 -6.21 -7.95 -11.63
CA HIS A 31 -5.06 -7.10 -11.40
C HIS A 31 -4.10 -7.73 -10.38
N PRO A 32 -2.79 -7.36 -10.38
CA PRO A 32 -1.86 -7.83 -9.36
C PRO A 32 -2.31 -7.40 -7.95
N VAL A 33 -2.50 -8.38 -7.08
CA VAL A 33 -2.86 -8.24 -5.68
C VAL A 33 -1.62 -7.90 -4.87
N ARG A 34 -1.63 -6.71 -4.28
CA ARG A 34 -0.60 -6.31 -3.32
C ARG A 34 -0.83 -7.04 -1.99
N LEU A 35 -0.01 -8.04 -1.70
CA LEU A 35 0.00 -8.78 -0.42
C LEU A 35 0.16 -7.88 0.81
N ARG A 36 0.79 -6.70 0.66
CA ARG A 36 0.97 -5.75 1.75
C ARG A 36 0.40 -4.39 1.34
N ARG A 37 -0.60 -3.90 2.08
CA ARG A 37 -0.99 -2.48 2.04
C ARG A 37 0.20 -1.67 2.56
N MET A 38 0.65 -0.66 1.81
CA MET A 38 1.78 0.17 2.22
C MET A 38 1.37 1.02 3.44
N ILE A 39 1.85 0.67 4.64
CA ILE A 39 1.56 1.37 5.92
C ILE A 39 2.56 2.52 6.14
N HIS A 40 3.20 3.05 5.09
CA HIS A 40 4.05 4.22 5.27
C HIS A 40 3.20 5.49 5.26
N LYS A 41 2.72 5.90 6.44
CA LYS A 41 2.33 7.30 6.64
C LYS A 41 3.62 8.12 6.54
N SER A 42 3.68 9.09 5.63
CA SER A 42 4.81 10.01 5.61
C SER A 42 4.85 10.74 6.96
N LYS A 43 6.00 10.74 7.62
CA LYS A 43 6.20 11.44 8.91
C LYS A 43 5.68 12.88 8.83
N LYS A 44 5.93 13.55 7.70
CA LYS A 44 5.42 14.88 7.36
C LYS A 44 3.89 15.00 7.37
N ALA A 45 3.14 14.01 6.87
CA ALA A 45 1.67 14.06 6.88
C ALA A 45 1.11 13.74 8.27
N TYR A 46 1.72 12.79 8.99
CA TYR A 46 1.33 12.45 10.36
C TYR A 46 1.53 13.63 11.31
N ASP A 47 2.72 14.24 11.29
CA ASP A 47 3.06 15.37 12.16
C ASP A 47 2.20 16.60 11.84
N ARG A 48 1.93 16.89 10.55
CA ARG A 48 1.03 17.98 10.15
C ARG A 48 -0.40 17.76 10.63
N ASN A 49 -0.92 16.53 10.54
CA ASN A 49 -2.26 16.21 11.04
C ASN A 49 -2.34 16.28 12.57
N GLN A 50 -1.27 15.90 13.27
CA GLN A 50 -1.16 16.08 14.72
C GLN A 50 -1.16 17.56 15.11
N SER A 51 -0.33 18.39 14.46
CA SER A 51 -0.30 19.83 14.73
C SER A 51 -1.63 20.52 14.44
N LYS A 52 -2.32 20.15 13.35
CA LYS A 52 -3.68 20.65 13.04
C LYS A 52 -4.69 20.29 14.13
N ARG A 53 -4.69 19.03 14.58
CA ARG A 53 -5.57 18.58 15.68
C ARG A 53 -5.27 19.30 17.00
N ALA A 54 -4.00 19.56 17.29
CA ALA A 54 -3.58 20.28 18.48
C ALA A 54 -3.99 21.76 18.45
N ALA A 55 -4.00 22.40 17.28
CA ALA A 55 -4.49 23.76 17.11
C ALA A 55 -6.01 23.85 17.35
N ILE A 56 -6.80 22.97 16.71
CA ILE A 56 -8.25 22.91 16.88
C ILE A 56 -8.63 22.73 18.36
N LYS A 57 -7.97 21.80 19.06
CA LYS A 57 -8.21 21.59 20.51
C LYS A 57 -7.92 22.82 21.37
N ARG A 58 -6.97 23.67 20.98
CA ARG A 58 -6.65 24.90 21.72
C ARG A 58 -7.70 25.97 21.45
N ASP A 59 -8.14 26.10 20.20
CA ASP A 59 -9.16 27.07 19.80
C ASP A 59 -10.55 26.73 20.38
N ASP A 60 -10.87 25.44 20.51
CA ASP A 60 -12.11 24.99 21.16
C ASP A 60 -12.10 25.25 22.69
N SER A 61 -10.92 25.29 23.32
CA SER A 61 -10.77 25.50 24.76
C SER A 61 -10.83 26.98 25.17
N SER A 62 -10.50 27.90 24.28
CA SER A 62 -10.53 29.35 24.54
C SER A 62 -11.93 29.96 24.44
N PHE A 63 -12.83 29.36 23.65
CA PHE A 63 -14.23 29.81 23.58
C PHE A 63 -15.04 29.54 24.86
N PHE A 64 -14.76 28.45 25.57
CA PHE A 64 -15.51 28.07 26.77
C PHE A 64 -15.12 28.87 28.03
N VAL A 65 -13.86 29.31 28.15
CA VAL A 65 -13.38 30.06 29.32
C VAL A 65 -13.86 31.52 29.30
N ALA A 66 -13.99 32.12 28.11
CA ALA A 66 -14.46 33.50 27.94
C ALA A 66 -15.96 33.70 28.25
N ILE A 67 -16.78 32.65 28.17
CA ILE A 67 -18.24 32.73 28.42
C ILE A 67 -18.57 32.66 29.92
N ILE A 68 -17.73 32.01 30.73
CA ILE A 68 -17.98 31.80 32.17
C ILE A 68 -17.48 32.98 33.03
N SER A 69 -16.73 33.92 32.44
CA SER A 69 -16.08 35.04 33.13
C SER A 69 -16.72 36.42 32.87
N VAL A 70 -17.94 36.45 32.32
CA VAL A 70 -18.77 37.67 32.15
C VAL A 70 -19.99 37.62 33.08
#